data_AF-A0A6L9IWB0-F1
#
_entry.id   AF-A0A6L9IWB0-F1
#
_cell.length_a   1.000
_cell.length_b   1.000
_cell.length_c   1.000
_cell.angle_alpha   90.00
_cell.angle_beta   90.00
_cell.angle_gamma   90.00
#
_symmetry.space_group_name_H-M   'P 1'
#
loop_
_entity.id
_entity.type
_entity.pdbx_description
1 polymer ?
#
loop_
_entity_poly.entity_id
_entity_poly.type
_entity_poly.pdbx_seq_one_letter_code
_entity_poly.pdbx_strand_id
1 'polypeptide(L)'
;MSEVAKSPSAQRIERWAARINRLPRLARVILSLVITLEVTALMWLLLALVFDLKLDEVDSTTTIVLVIVLGLGLAAYVVGWWAMVGFDLDPDRPWQAGTATVLYVAGGIIAQVLLLVLALFGLAFGYIL
;
A
#
# COMPACT_ATOMS: atom_id res chain seq x y z
N MET A 1 5.99 -11.08 38.71
CA MET A 1 5.97 -10.39 37.40
C MET A 1 5.05 -11.21 36.50
N SER A 2 3.84 -10.73 36.27
CA SER A 2 2.84 -11.43 35.46
C SER A 2 3.29 -11.45 34.01
N GLU A 3 3.58 -12.64 33.47
CA GLU A 3 3.53 -12.88 32.04
C GLU A 3 2.10 -12.57 31.58
N VAL A 4 1.87 -11.33 31.15
CA VAL A 4 0.66 -10.99 30.42
C VAL A 4 0.72 -11.82 29.15
N ALA A 5 -0.03 -12.93 29.13
CA ALA A 5 -0.12 -13.81 27.98
C ALA A 5 -0.54 -12.96 26.77
N LYS A 6 0.41 -12.67 25.89
CA LYS A 6 0.15 -11.92 24.66
C LYS A 6 -0.93 -12.67 23.90
N SER A 7 -1.97 -11.96 23.48
CA SER A 7 -3.07 -12.53 22.72
C SER A 7 -2.54 -13.30 21.49
N PRO A 8 -3.23 -14.35 21.03
CA PRO A 8 -2.79 -15.13 19.86
C PRO A 8 -2.57 -14.27 18.61
N SER A 9 -3.30 -13.16 18.47
CA SER A 9 -3.15 -12.19 17.38
C SER A 9 -1.87 -11.37 17.49
N ALA A 10 -1.50 -10.90 18.69
CA ALA A 10 -0.25 -10.19 18.92
C ALA A 10 0.97 -11.05 18.57
N GLN A 11 0.95 -12.33 18.95
CA GLN A 11 2.02 -13.29 18.59
C GLN A 11 2.10 -13.58 17.08
N ARG A 12 1.01 -13.42 16.32
CA ARG A 12 1.03 -13.54 14.85
C ARG A 12 1.65 -12.31 14.20
N ILE A 13 1.27 -11.11 14.66
CA ILE A 13 1.82 -9.84 14.16
C ILE A 13 3.34 -9.78 14.41
N GLU A 14 3.81 -10.18 15.59
CA GLU A 14 5.25 -10.22 15.91
C GLU A 14 6.04 -11.15 14.98
N ARG A 15 5.49 -12.32 14.63
CA ARG A 15 6.13 -13.24 13.68
C ARG A 15 6.23 -12.66 12.28
N TRP A 16 5.20 -11.95 11.82
CA TRP A 16 5.23 -11.26 10.53
C TRP A 16 6.21 -10.09 10.53
N ALA A 17 6.19 -9.26 11.58
CA ALA A 17 7.14 -8.19 11.76
C ALA A 17 8.59 -8.70 11.76
N ALA A 18 8.87 -9.82 12.44
CA ALA A 18 10.18 -10.46 12.45
C ALA A 18 10.63 -10.92 11.05
N ARG A 19 9.72 -11.36 10.18
CA ARG A 19 10.03 -11.70 8.79
C ARG A 19 10.39 -10.47 7.97
N ILE A 20 9.63 -9.39 8.13
CA ILE A 20 9.88 -8.12 7.43
C ILE A 20 11.19 -7.49 7.89
N ASN A 21 11.53 -7.60 9.18
CA ASN A 21 12.80 -7.13 9.75
C ASN A 21 14.04 -7.77 9.11
N ARG A 22 13.93 -8.99 8.57
CA ARG A 22 15.03 -9.67 7.89
C ARG A 22 15.29 -9.13 6.48
N LEU A 23 14.40 -8.30 5.94
CA LEU A 23 14.57 -7.75 4.61
C LEU A 23 15.62 -6.62 4.60
N PRO A 24 16.52 -6.60 3.60
CA PRO A 24 17.46 -5.49 3.46
C PRO A 24 16.71 -4.18 3.23
N ARG A 25 17.30 -3.06 3.66
CA ARG A 25 16.69 -1.71 3.54
C ARG A 25 16.19 -1.45 2.11
N LEU A 26 16.98 -1.83 1.10
CA LEU A 26 16.60 -1.66 -0.31
C LEU A 26 15.32 -2.44 -0.66
N ALA A 27 15.18 -3.68 -0.21
CA ALA A 27 13.96 -4.47 -0.46
C ALA A 27 12.72 -3.85 0.22
N ARG A 28 12.90 -3.24 1.40
CA ARG A 28 11.82 -2.54 2.11
C ARG A 28 11.40 -1.26 1.38
N VAL A 29 12.36 -0.51 0.83
CA VAL A 29 12.09 0.66 -0.03
C VAL A 29 11.33 0.25 -1.29
N ILE A 30 11.81 -0.78 -1.99
CA ILE A 30 11.15 -1.30 -3.21
C ILE A 30 9.74 -1.76 -2.89
N LEU A 31 9.57 -2.54 -1.81
CA LEU A 31 8.24 -3.02 -1.41
C LEU A 31 7.29 -1.87 -1.07
N SER A 32 7.76 -0.83 -0.37
CA SER A 32 6.96 0.36 -0.13
C SER A 32 6.58 1.08 -1.42
N LEU A 33 7.51 1.20 -2.37
CA LEU A 33 7.24 1.84 -3.66
C LEU A 33 6.20 1.06 -4.47
N VAL A 34 6.33 -0.28 -4.52
CA VAL A 34 5.39 -1.16 -5.22
C VAL A 34 3.99 -1.03 -4.62
N ILE A 35 3.86 -1.14 -3.30
CA ILE A 35 2.56 -0.99 -2.62
C ILE A 35 1.95 0.40 -2.88
N THR A 36 2.77 1.46 -2.84
CA THR A 36 2.29 2.81 -3.17
C THR A 36 1.75 2.89 -4.59
N LEU A 37 2.47 2.36 -5.58
CA LEU A 37 2.05 2.39 -6.98
C LEU A 37 0.76 1.59 -7.18
N GLU A 38 0.66 0.40 -6.57
CA GLU A 38 -0.54 -0.44 -6.58
C GLU A 38 -1.74 0.30 -5.99
N VAL A 39 -1.61 0.86 -4.79
CA VAL A 39 -2.69 1.61 -4.13
C VAL A 39 -3.08 2.84 -4.96
N THR A 40 -2.11 3.56 -5.52
CA THR A 40 -2.36 4.75 -6.36
C THR A 40 -3.13 4.37 -7.63
N ALA A 41 -2.72 3.29 -8.30
CA ALA A 41 -3.42 2.79 -9.48
C ALA A 41 -4.84 2.31 -9.13
N LEU A 42 -5.02 1.62 -8.01
CA LEU A 42 -6.34 1.20 -7.55
C LEU A 42 -7.24 2.40 -7.25
N MET A 43 -6.73 3.44 -6.59
CA MET A 43 -7.48 4.67 -6.33
C MET A 43 -7.86 5.39 -7.63
N TRP A 44 -6.94 5.46 -8.60
CA TRP A 44 -7.25 5.99 -9.92
C TRP A 44 -8.42 5.24 -10.56
N LEU A 45 -8.35 3.91 -10.62
CA LEU A 45 -9.39 3.08 -11.25
C LEU A 45 -10.74 3.23 -10.54
N LEU A 46 -10.75 3.25 -9.21
CA LEU A 46 -11.97 3.43 -8.43
C LEU A 46 -12.59 4.81 -8.65
N LEU A 47 -11.79 5.88 -8.65
CA LEU A 47 -12.30 7.22 -8.88
C LEU A 47 -12.73 7.41 -10.34
N ALA A 48 -11.99 6.86 -11.31
CA ALA A 48 -12.40 6.85 -12.70
C ALA A 48 -13.76 6.15 -12.89
N LEU A 49 -13.99 5.03 -12.21
CA LEU A 49 -15.27 4.32 -12.22
C LEU A 49 -16.39 5.14 -11.55
N VAL A 50 -16.11 5.77 -10.42
CA VAL A 50 -17.11 6.55 -9.65
C VAL A 50 -17.50 7.83 -10.37
N PHE A 51 -16.56 8.48 -11.04
CA PHE A 51 -16.77 9.75 -11.77
C PHE A 51 -17.04 9.55 -13.27
N ASP A 52 -17.16 8.31 -13.74
CA ASP A 52 -17.35 7.95 -15.15
C ASP A 52 -16.35 8.64 -16.09
N LEU A 53 -15.08 8.67 -15.67
CA LEU A 53 -14.02 9.36 -16.40
C LEU A 53 -13.68 8.60 -17.69
N LYS A 54 -13.74 9.30 -18.81
CA LYS A 54 -13.27 8.80 -20.10
C LYS A 54 -11.77 9.05 -20.22
N LEU A 55 -11.03 8.01 -20.60
CA LEU A 55 -9.56 8.09 -20.72
C LEU A 55 -9.09 8.96 -21.90
N ASP A 56 -9.99 9.27 -22.84
CA ASP A 56 -9.66 9.98 -24.08
C ASP A 56 -9.90 11.49 -23.99
N GLU A 57 -10.55 11.98 -22.93
CA GLU A 57 -10.85 13.41 -22.74
C GLU A 57 -10.32 13.89 -21.39
N VAL A 58 -9.34 14.80 -21.42
CA VAL A 58 -8.85 15.46 -20.21
C VAL A 58 -9.65 16.73 -19.99
N ASP A 59 -10.70 16.62 -19.20
CA ASP A 59 -11.50 17.75 -18.73
C ASP A 59 -11.02 18.25 -17.34
N SER A 60 -11.69 19.27 -16.82
CA SER A 60 -11.39 19.80 -15.48
C SER A 60 -11.61 18.76 -14.38
N THR A 61 -12.62 17.89 -14.53
CA THR A 61 -12.93 16.82 -13.57
C THR A 61 -11.79 15.81 -13.49
N THR A 62 -11.32 15.33 -14.64
CA THR A 62 -10.19 14.39 -14.77
C THR A 62 -8.93 14.98 -14.15
N THR A 63 -8.68 16.27 -14.37
CA THR A 63 -7.54 16.98 -13.78
C THR A 63 -7.63 17.03 -12.25
N ILE A 64 -8.80 17.36 -11.70
CA ILE A 64 -9.03 17.38 -10.24
C ILE A 64 -8.81 15.98 -9.65
N VAL A 65 -9.36 14.95 -10.27
CA VAL A 65 -9.20 13.56 -9.81
C VAL A 65 -7.73 13.12 -9.85
N LEU A 66 -7.00 13.46 -10.91
CA LEU A 66 -5.55 13.20 -11.00
C LEU A 66 -4.79 13.84 -9.84
N VAL A 67 -5.07 15.10 -9.51
CA VAL A 67 -4.43 15.80 -8.38
C VAL A 67 -4.74 15.10 -7.05
N ILE A 68 -5.99 14.69 -6.83
CA ILE A 68 -6.39 13.94 -5.62
C ILE A 68 -5.63 12.61 -5.54
N VAL A 69 -5.59 11.84 -6.63
CA VAL A 69 -4.88 10.56 -6.70
C VAL A 69 -3.40 10.72 -6.44
N LEU A 70 -2.75 11.73 -7.05
CA LEU A 70 -1.35 12.03 -6.81
C LEU A 70 -1.08 12.42 -5.35
N GLY A 71 -1.95 13.24 -4.76
CA GLY A 71 -1.88 13.61 -3.34
C GLY A 71 -2.01 12.40 -2.42
N LEU A 72 -2.98 11.52 -2.68
CA LEU A 72 -3.18 10.29 -1.93
C LEU A 72 -2.02 9.30 -2.11
N GLY A 73 -1.49 9.14 -3.32
CA GLY A 73 -0.34 8.32 -3.61
C GLY A 73 0.91 8.80 -2.87
N LEU A 74 1.15 10.12 -2.86
CA LEU A 74 2.24 10.72 -2.10
C LEU A 74 2.07 10.50 -0.59
N ALA A 75 0.86 10.69 -0.06
CA ALA A 75 0.58 10.43 1.36
C ALA A 75 0.82 8.96 1.71
N ALA A 76 0.36 8.02 0.87
CA ALA A 76 0.59 6.59 1.04
C ALA A 76 2.08 6.23 0.97
N TYR A 77 2.85 6.90 0.12
CA TYR A 77 4.31 6.75 0.07
C TYR A 77 4.98 7.22 1.35
N VAL A 78 4.62 8.41 1.87
CA VAL A 78 5.18 8.93 3.12
C VAL A 78 4.86 7.99 4.28
N VAL A 79 3.63 7.48 4.36
CA VAL A 79 3.22 6.50 5.37
C VAL A 79 4.00 5.19 5.22
N GLY A 80 4.14 4.68 4.00
CA GLY A 80 4.90 3.48 3.70
C GLY A 80 6.38 3.61 4.06
N TRP A 81 6.99 4.74 3.71
CA TRP A 81 8.36 5.07 4.04
C TRP A 81 8.57 5.10 5.55
N TRP A 82 7.72 5.82 6.28
CA TRP A 82 7.76 5.85 7.74
C TRP A 82 7.59 4.45 8.35
N ALA A 83 6.65 3.67 7.82
CA ALA A 83 6.31 2.35 8.33
C ALA A 83 7.34 1.26 8.00
N MET A 84 8.04 1.31 6.86
CA MET A 84 8.90 0.24 6.32
C MET A 84 10.39 0.55 6.35
N VAL A 85 10.74 1.83 6.17
CA VAL A 85 12.14 2.28 6.07
C VAL A 85 12.56 2.95 7.36
N GLY A 86 11.65 3.73 7.95
CA GLY A 86 11.95 4.63 9.05
C GLY A 86 12.73 5.85 8.57
N PHE A 87 12.68 6.91 9.37
CA PHE A 87 13.65 8.00 9.22
C PHE A 87 14.85 7.65 10.09
N ASP A 88 16.06 7.77 9.53
CA ASP A 88 17.35 7.58 10.23
C ASP A 88 17.59 8.75 11.21
N LEU A 89 16.61 9.04 12.07
CA LEU A 89 16.63 10.16 13.01
C LEU A 89 17.48 9.86 14.24
N ASP A 90 17.77 8.59 14.49
CA ASP A 90 18.50 8.14 15.67
C ASP A 90 19.47 7.01 15.26
N PRO A 91 20.77 7.31 15.07
CA PRO A 91 21.77 6.34 14.60
C PRO A 91 21.89 5.11 15.51
N ASP A 92 21.55 5.27 16.79
CA ASP A 92 21.71 4.25 17.83
C ASP A 92 20.50 3.30 17.94
N ARG A 93 19.40 3.57 17.22
CA ARG A 93 18.22 2.70 17.20
C ARG A 93 17.96 2.18 15.78
N PRO A 94 18.37 0.94 15.46
CA PRO A 94 18.03 0.36 14.18
C PRO A 94 16.51 0.24 14.06
N TRP A 95 15.98 0.58 12.88
CA TRP A 95 14.56 0.46 12.59
C TRP A 95 14.03 -0.95 12.91
N GLN A 96 12.84 -1.02 13.52
CA GLN A 96 12.16 -2.27 13.83
C GLN A 96 10.74 -2.26 13.28
N ALA A 97 10.38 -3.30 12.55
CA ALA A 97 9.03 -3.55 12.06
C ALA A 97 8.05 -3.63 13.25
N GLY A 98 7.01 -2.80 13.20
CA GLY A 98 5.93 -2.79 14.17
C GLY A 98 4.61 -3.23 13.56
N THR A 99 3.53 -3.08 14.33
CA THR A 99 2.16 -3.35 13.84
C THR A 99 1.81 -2.54 12.60
N ALA A 100 2.23 -1.26 12.53
CA ALA A 100 1.99 -0.40 11.37
C ALA A 100 2.60 -0.96 10.08
N THR A 101 3.82 -1.51 10.16
CA THR A 101 4.51 -2.17 9.04
C THR A 101 3.72 -3.36 8.52
N VAL A 102 3.23 -4.22 9.42
CA VAL A 102 2.45 -5.41 9.05
C VAL A 102 1.12 -5.02 8.43
N LEU A 103 0.44 -4.01 8.99
CA LEU A 103 -0.83 -3.51 8.44
C LEU A 103 -0.65 -2.87 7.07
N TYR A 104 0.42 -2.10 6.87
CA TYR A 104 0.73 -1.50 5.57
C TYR A 104 0.97 -2.58 4.50
N VAL A 105 1.77 -3.60 4.81
CA VAL A 105 2.01 -4.73 3.90
C VAL A 105 0.73 -5.53 3.64
N ALA A 106 -0.07 -5.80 4.67
CA ALA A 106 -1.35 -6.50 4.52
C ALA A 106 -2.33 -5.70 3.63
N GLY A 107 -2.39 -4.38 3.81
CA GLY A 107 -3.16 -3.47 2.96
C GLY A 107 -2.71 -3.52 1.50
N GLY A 108 -1.39 -3.52 1.26
CA GLY A 108 -0.82 -3.70 -0.08
C GLY A 108 -1.23 -5.03 -0.72
N ILE A 109 -1.14 -6.14 0.01
CA ILE A 109 -1.59 -7.46 -0.48
C ILE A 109 -3.08 -7.44 -0.85
N ILE A 110 -3.93 -6.81 -0.05
CA ILE A 110 -5.35 -6.66 -0.35
C ILE A 110 -5.55 -5.83 -1.62
N ALA A 111 -4.85 -4.69 -1.74
CA ALA A 111 -4.90 -3.85 -2.93
C ALA A 111 -4.48 -4.60 -4.19
N GLN A 112 -3.41 -5.40 -4.10
CA GLN A 112 -2.94 -6.24 -5.20
C GLN A 112 -3.96 -7.30 -5.60
N VAL A 113 -4.61 -7.97 -4.64
CA VAL A 113 -5.68 -8.93 -4.93
C VAL A 113 -6.85 -8.24 -5.64
N LEU A 114 -7.25 -7.07 -5.17
CA LEU A 114 -8.33 -6.30 -5.80
C LEU A 114 -7.97 -5.87 -7.23
N LEU A 115 -6.74 -5.40 -7.46
CA LEU A 115 -6.25 -5.08 -8.80
C LEU A 115 -6.27 -6.29 -9.73
N LEU A 116 -5.85 -7.46 -9.25
CA LEU A 116 -5.90 -8.70 -10.04
C LEU A 116 -7.34 -9.08 -10.40
N VAL A 117 -8.26 -9.01 -9.45
CA VAL A 117 -9.68 -9.28 -9.71
C VAL A 117 -10.24 -8.28 -10.73
N LEU A 118 -9.94 -7.00 -10.57
CA LEU A 118 -10.41 -5.96 -11.48
C LEU A 118 -9.82 -6.12 -12.89
N ALA A 119 -8.54 -6.48 -12.99
CA ALA A 119 -7.88 -6.77 -14.26
C ALA A 119 -8.48 -8.00 -14.95
N LEU A 120 -8.75 -9.08 -14.19
CA LEU A 120 -9.42 -10.27 -14.72
C LEU A 120 -10.85 -9.96 -15.18
N PHE A 121 -11.58 -9.13 -14.44
CA PHE A 121 -12.90 -8.67 -14.83
C PHE A 121 -12.84 -7.81 -16.09
N GLY A 122 -11.95 -6.82 -16.12
CA GLY A 122 -11.69 -5.98 -17.30
C GLY A 122 -11.30 -6.81 -18.52
N LEU A 123 -10.49 -7.85 -18.36
CA LEU A 123 -10.15 -8.78 -19.44
C LEU A 123 -11.37 -9.61 -19.88
N ALA A 124 -12.12 -10.17 -18.94
CA ALA A 124 -13.27 -11.01 -19.24
C ALA A 124 -14.40 -10.25 -19.96
N PHE A 125 -14.67 -8.99 -19.57
CA PHE A 125 -15.77 -8.20 -20.13
C PHE A 125 -15.31 -7.23 -21.23
N GLY A 126 -14.07 -6.75 -21.19
CA GLY A 126 -13.50 -5.86 -22.20
C GLY A 126 -13.11 -6.56 -23.51
N TYR A 127 -12.95 -7.89 -23.52
CA TYR A 127 -12.78 -8.68 -24.74
C TYR A 127 -14.12 -9.09 -25.40
N ILE A 128 -15.25 -8.86 -24.71
CA ILE A 128 -16.60 -9.26 -25.16
C ILE A 128 -17.37 -8.09 -25.79
N LEU A 129 -16.83 -6.86 -25.74
CA LEU A 129 -17.44 -5.64 -26.29
C LEU A 129 -16.74 -5.17 -27.57
#